data_AF-B3C557-F1
#
_entry.id   AF-B3C557-F1
#
_cell.length_a   1.000
_cell.length_b   1.000
_cell.length_c   1.000
_cell.angle_alpha   90.00
_cell.angle_beta   90.00
_cell.angle_gamma   90.00
#
_symmetry.space_group_name_H-M   'P 1'
#
loop_
_entity.id
_entity.type
_entity.pdbx_description
1 polymer ?
#
loop_
_entity_poly.entity_id
_entity_poly.type
_entity_poly.pdbx_seq_one_letter_code
_entity_poly.pdbx_strand_id
1 'polypeptide(L)'
;MKKKYFITMLAAVLLAVTGAMAQKKASFKPADLKGIWQLCHYVSEIPDVPGALKPSNTFKVLSDDGRIVNFTLIPGKDAIITGYGTYTQLTDNSYRESIEKNIHLPMLDNKDNVLEFEMGEGGLMHLKYFISKDLNGNELNCWYHETWKRVMMPPAFPEDIVR
;
A
#
# COMPACT_ATOMS: atom_id res chain seq x y z
N MET A 1 -44.06 29.87 -14.24
CA MET A 1 -43.24 28.89 -14.99
C MET A 1 -41.77 29.32 -15.11
N LYS A 2 -41.45 30.48 -15.70
CA LYS A 2 -40.06 30.96 -15.93
C LYS A 2 -39.14 31.00 -14.69
N LYS A 3 -39.66 31.39 -13.52
CA LYS A 3 -38.88 31.50 -12.26
C LYS A 3 -38.45 30.14 -11.69
N LYS A 4 -39.24 29.08 -11.90
CA LYS A 4 -38.92 27.71 -11.46
C LYS A 4 -37.78 27.14 -12.31
N TYR A 5 -37.87 27.25 -13.65
CA TYR A 5 -36.81 26.82 -14.56
C TYR A 5 -35.48 27.55 -14.31
N PHE A 6 -35.52 28.84 -13.96
CA PHE A 6 -34.32 29.60 -13.61
C PHE A 6 -33.61 29.03 -12.37
N ILE A 7 -34.37 28.70 -11.32
CA ILE A 7 -33.82 28.09 -10.10
C ILE A 7 -33.28 26.68 -10.38
N THR A 8 -33.96 25.89 -11.20
CA THR A 8 -33.49 24.53 -11.56
C THR A 8 -32.22 24.58 -12.41
N MET A 9 -32.12 25.52 -13.34
CA MET A 9 -30.94 25.71 -14.17
C MET A 9 -29.75 26.22 -13.33
N LEU A 10 -30.00 27.15 -12.41
CA LEU A 10 -28.98 27.66 -11.49
C LEU A 10 -28.44 26.55 -10.56
N ALA A 11 -29.32 25.69 -10.05
CA ALA A 11 -28.92 24.53 -9.24
C ALA A 11 -28.10 23.51 -10.05
N ALA A 12 -28.47 23.24 -11.30
CA ALA A 12 -27.72 22.34 -12.18
C ALA A 12 -26.33 22.91 -12.52
N VAL A 13 -26.22 24.22 -12.76
CA VAL A 13 -24.92 24.89 -12.97
C VAL A 13 -24.09 24.87 -11.70
N LEU A 14 -24.67 25.13 -10.52
CA LEU A 14 -23.94 25.02 -9.25
C LEU A 14 -23.43 23.59 -9.01
N LEU A 15 -24.24 22.56 -9.25
CA LEU A 15 -23.84 21.16 -9.12
C LEU A 15 -22.74 20.77 -10.12
N ALA A 16 -22.77 21.32 -11.34
CA ALA A 16 -21.71 21.11 -12.33
C ALA A 16 -20.40 21.82 -11.92
N VAL A 17 -20.49 23.03 -11.36
CA VAL A 17 -19.33 23.82 -10.91
C VAL A 17 -18.71 23.22 -9.64
N THR A 18 -19.51 22.72 -8.69
CA THR A 18 -18.99 22.03 -7.49
C THR A 18 -18.43 20.66 -7.83
N GLY A 19 -19.04 19.91 -8.76
CA GLY A 19 -18.52 18.63 -9.25
C GLY A 19 -17.17 18.77 -9.95
N ALA A 20 -16.95 19.85 -10.71
CA ALA A 20 -15.69 20.11 -11.40
C ALA A 20 -14.56 20.58 -10.46
N MET A 21 -14.88 21.28 -9.36
CA MET A 21 -13.89 21.79 -8.40
C MET A 21 -13.43 20.75 -7.37
N ALA A 22 -14.15 19.64 -7.22
CA ALA A 22 -13.82 18.58 -6.24
C ALA A 22 -12.62 17.71 -6.65
N GLN A 23 -12.21 17.73 -7.92
CA GLN A 23 -10.99 17.06 -8.38
C GLN A 23 -9.86 18.09 -8.50
N LYS A 24 -9.31 18.53 -7.37
CA LYS A 24 -7.93 19.04 -7.37
C LYS A 24 -7.05 17.89 -7.89
N LYS A 25 -6.64 17.94 -9.16
CA LYS A 25 -5.61 17.07 -9.71
C LYS A 25 -4.41 17.17 -8.79
N ALA A 26 -4.12 16.09 -8.08
CA ALA A 26 -2.99 16.06 -7.19
C ALA A 26 -1.71 16.29 -8.00
N SER A 27 -0.90 17.27 -7.59
CA SER A 27 0.24 17.78 -8.35
C SER A 27 1.51 16.95 -8.16
N PHE A 28 1.36 15.64 -7.98
CA PHE A 28 2.49 14.72 -7.78
C PHE A 28 2.75 13.88 -9.03
N LYS A 29 3.97 13.40 -9.17
CA LYS A 29 4.36 12.42 -10.17
C LYS A 29 3.80 11.05 -9.77
N PRO A 30 2.91 10.45 -10.59
CA PRO A 30 2.41 9.10 -10.30
C PRO A 30 3.58 8.11 -10.22
N ALA A 31 3.65 7.36 -9.13
CA ALA A 31 4.60 6.30 -8.93
C ALA A 31 4.01 4.97 -9.40
N ASP A 32 4.87 4.06 -9.83
CA ASP A 32 4.48 2.71 -10.25
C ASP A 32 4.21 1.82 -9.02
N LEU A 33 3.26 2.17 -8.16
CA LEU A 33 2.95 1.42 -6.94
C LEU A 33 2.20 0.12 -7.23
N LYS A 34 1.37 0.13 -8.27
CA LYS A 34 0.56 -1.02 -8.69
C LYS A 34 1.45 -2.25 -8.93
N GLY A 35 1.04 -3.41 -8.42
CA GLY A 35 1.72 -4.67 -8.67
C GLY A 35 1.62 -5.64 -7.51
N ILE A 36 2.29 -6.78 -7.68
CA ILE A 36 2.50 -7.77 -6.62
C ILE A 36 3.92 -7.55 -6.09
N TRP A 37 4.02 -7.39 -4.79
CA TRP A 37 5.25 -7.11 -4.07
C TRP A 37 5.52 -8.23 -3.08
N GLN A 38 6.76 -8.70 -3.02
CA GLN A 38 7.21 -9.71 -2.08
C GLN A 38 8.08 -9.06 -1.00
N LEU A 39 7.73 -9.27 0.26
CA LEU A 39 8.50 -8.77 1.40
C LEU A 39 9.89 -9.41 1.39
N CYS A 40 10.90 -8.64 1.76
CA CYS A 40 12.29 -9.09 1.88
C CYS A 40 12.81 -8.83 3.29
N HIS A 41 13.88 -9.53 3.67
CA HIS A 41 14.62 -9.31 4.91
C HIS A 41 16.11 -9.52 4.67
N TYR A 42 16.95 -9.09 5.63
CA TYR A 42 18.39 -9.23 5.56
C TYR A 42 18.84 -10.46 6.34
N VAL A 43 19.62 -11.34 5.71
CA VAL A 43 20.14 -12.57 6.31
C VAL A 43 21.66 -12.52 6.33
N SER A 44 22.25 -12.74 7.50
CA SER A 44 23.69 -12.93 7.68
C SER A 44 23.95 -14.26 8.40
N GLU A 45 24.97 -14.98 7.95
CA GLU A 45 25.48 -16.18 8.65
C GLU A 45 26.47 -15.82 9.76
N ILE A 46 26.94 -14.56 9.78
CA ILE A 46 27.93 -14.04 10.71
C ILE A 46 27.26 -12.99 11.60
N PRO A 47 27.32 -13.12 12.94
CA PRO A 47 26.85 -12.08 13.85
C PRO A 47 27.51 -10.73 13.56
N ASP A 48 26.79 -9.64 13.82
CA ASP A 48 27.27 -8.24 13.67
C ASP A 48 27.70 -7.81 12.25
N VAL A 49 27.50 -8.66 11.25
CA VAL A 49 27.69 -8.33 9.83
C VAL A 49 26.33 -8.05 9.18
N PRO A 50 26.15 -6.91 8.48
CA PRO A 50 24.94 -6.65 7.73
C PRO A 50 24.64 -7.78 6.73
N GLY A 51 23.39 -8.27 6.75
CA GLY A 51 22.97 -9.38 5.91
C GLY A 51 22.81 -8.99 4.43
N ALA A 52 22.65 -10.02 3.59
CA ALA A 52 22.22 -9.85 2.21
C ALA A 52 20.69 -9.90 2.12
N LEU A 53 20.12 -9.15 1.18
CA LEU A 53 18.67 -9.13 0.95
C LEU A 53 18.18 -10.48 0.42
N LYS A 54 17.16 -11.06 1.07
CA LYS A 54 16.50 -12.30 0.68
C LYS A 54 14.98 -12.13 0.66
N PRO A 55 14.27 -12.75 -0.30
CA PRO A 55 12.81 -12.74 -0.32
C PRO A 55 12.25 -13.54 0.86
N SER A 56 11.08 -13.11 1.34
CA SER A 56 10.31 -13.73 2.43
C SER A 56 8.98 -14.31 1.89
N ASN A 57 8.12 -14.75 2.80
CA ASN A 57 6.86 -15.44 2.49
C ASN A 57 5.62 -14.52 2.45
N THR A 58 5.79 -13.22 2.67
CA THR A 58 4.68 -12.25 2.69
C THR A 58 4.61 -11.48 1.38
N PHE A 59 3.38 -11.26 0.91
CA PHE A 59 3.08 -10.55 -0.31
C PHE A 59 2.14 -9.38 -0.03
N LYS A 60 2.32 -8.29 -0.77
CA LYS A 60 1.44 -7.12 -0.83
C LYS A 60 0.95 -6.96 -2.27
N VAL A 61 -0.36 -6.96 -2.46
CA VAL A 61 -0.99 -6.69 -3.74
C VAL A 61 -1.54 -5.27 -3.71
N LEU A 62 -1.03 -4.43 -4.60
CA LEU A 62 -1.54 -3.08 -4.87
C LEU A 62 -2.21 -3.10 -6.24
N SER A 63 -3.54 -3.14 -6.27
CA SER A 63 -4.30 -3.32 -7.50
C SER A 63 -4.58 -2.02 -8.24
N ASP A 64 -4.88 -2.13 -9.53
CA ASP A 64 -5.23 -1.01 -10.42
C ASP A 64 -6.39 -0.16 -9.92
N ASP A 65 -7.36 -0.79 -9.25
CA ASP A 65 -8.57 -0.16 -8.72
C ASP A 65 -8.37 0.41 -7.30
N GLY A 66 -7.14 0.47 -6.81
CA GLY A 66 -6.80 1.10 -5.54
C GLY A 66 -7.06 0.24 -4.31
N ARG A 67 -7.08 -1.10 -4.45
CA ARG A 67 -7.16 -2.03 -3.31
C ARG A 67 -5.77 -2.48 -2.87
N ILE A 68 -5.65 -2.71 -1.56
CA ILE A 68 -4.43 -3.24 -0.93
C ILE A 68 -4.80 -4.51 -0.16
N VAL A 69 -4.01 -5.57 -0.36
CA VAL A 69 -4.11 -6.82 0.38
C VAL A 69 -2.71 -7.31 0.74
N ASN A 70 -2.47 -7.53 2.03
CA ASN A 70 -1.29 -8.23 2.52
C ASN A 70 -1.68 -9.67 2.88
N PHE A 71 -0.91 -10.65 2.44
CA PHE A 71 -1.09 -12.04 2.81
C PHE A 71 0.25 -12.75 2.98
N THR A 72 0.27 -13.82 3.75
CA THR A 72 1.48 -14.58 4.06
C THR A 72 1.28 -16.06 3.72
N LEU A 73 2.24 -16.62 2.99
CA LEU A 73 2.32 -18.04 2.71
C LEU A 73 2.84 -18.78 3.94
N ILE A 74 2.20 -19.91 4.26
CA ILE A 74 2.63 -20.80 5.33
C ILE A 74 3.00 -22.13 4.68
N PRO A 75 4.29 -22.54 4.67
CA PRO A 75 4.70 -23.79 4.04
C PRO A 75 3.88 -24.99 4.53
N GLY A 76 3.26 -25.70 3.59
CA GLY A 76 2.43 -26.88 3.87
C GLY A 76 1.05 -26.58 4.48
N LYS A 77 0.58 -25.32 4.48
CA LYS A 77 -0.74 -24.91 5.00
C LYS A 77 -1.37 -23.84 4.11
N ASP A 78 -2.63 -23.52 4.39
CA ASP A 78 -3.33 -22.43 3.73
C ASP A 78 -2.64 -21.08 4.00
N ALA A 79 -2.55 -20.26 2.95
CA ALA A 79 -2.12 -18.87 3.09
C ALA A 79 -3.18 -18.06 3.84
N ILE A 80 -2.74 -17.01 4.55
CA ILE A 80 -3.63 -16.15 5.34
C ILE A 80 -3.54 -14.70 4.88
N ILE A 81 -4.69 -14.03 4.75
CA ILE A 81 -4.74 -12.57 4.60
C ILE A 81 -4.47 -11.96 5.97
N THR A 82 -3.49 -11.06 6.04
CA THR A 82 -3.06 -10.40 7.28
C THR A 82 -3.56 -8.96 7.39
N GLY A 83 -3.91 -8.33 6.26
CA GLY A 83 -4.60 -7.04 6.27
C GLY A 83 -5.08 -6.62 4.89
N TYR A 84 -6.09 -5.77 4.83
CA TYR A 84 -6.66 -5.29 3.58
C TYR A 84 -7.33 -3.91 3.74
N GLY A 85 -7.55 -3.25 2.60
CA GLY A 85 -8.23 -1.96 2.53
C GLY A 85 -8.12 -1.32 1.16
N THR A 86 -7.97 -0.01 1.13
CA THR A 86 -7.69 0.77 -0.09
C THR A 86 -6.36 1.50 0.02
N TYR A 87 -5.77 1.87 -1.11
CA TYR A 87 -4.58 2.71 -1.13
C TYR A 87 -4.68 3.86 -2.11
N THR A 88 -3.99 4.96 -1.82
CA THR A 88 -3.97 6.15 -2.68
C THR A 88 -2.64 6.89 -2.51
N GLN A 89 -1.97 7.22 -3.63
CA GLN A 89 -0.76 8.05 -3.59
C GLN A 89 -1.12 9.48 -3.15
N LEU A 90 -0.30 10.06 -2.27
CA LEU A 90 -0.52 11.40 -1.70
C LEU A 90 0.48 12.43 -2.22
N THR A 91 1.75 12.04 -2.37
CA THR A 91 2.85 12.90 -2.83
C THR A 91 3.77 12.10 -3.77
N ASP A 92 4.86 12.73 -4.24
CA ASP A 92 5.88 12.06 -5.07
C ASP A 92 6.51 10.83 -4.39
N ASN A 93 6.46 10.76 -3.06
CA ASN A 93 7.15 9.76 -2.24
C ASN A 93 6.31 9.28 -1.05
N SER A 94 4.99 9.46 -1.06
CA SER A 94 4.12 8.88 -0.04
C SER A 94 2.79 8.41 -0.59
N TYR A 95 2.27 7.33 0.01
CA TYR A 95 0.94 6.84 -0.24
C TYR A 95 0.27 6.45 1.08
N ARG A 96 -1.05 6.36 1.06
CA ARG A 96 -1.86 5.99 2.20
C ARG A 96 -2.45 4.62 1.99
N GLU A 97 -2.42 3.79 3.02
CA GLU A 97 -3.26 2.60 3.15
C GLU A 97 -4.40 2.95 4.12
N SER A 98 -5.64 2.99 3.62
CA SER A 98 -6.84 3.12 4.45
C SER A 98 -7.30 1.71 4.81
N ILE A 99 -6.89 1.26 5.99
CA ILE A 99 -6.99 -0.14 6.44
C ILE A 99 -8.41 -0.41 6.95
N GLU A 100 -9.07 -1.42 6.38
CA GLU A 100 -10.35 -1.94 6.89
C GLU A 100 -10.09 -2.89 8.08
N LYS A 101 -9.15 -3.82 7.91
CA LYS A 101 -8.73 -4.77 8.95
C LYS A 101 -7.27 -5.17 8.77
N ASN A 102 -6.53 -5.31 9.88
CA ASN A 102 -5.16 -5.81 9.88
C ASN A 102 -4.86 -6.61 11.16
N ILE A 103 -4.74 -7.94 11.04
CA ILE A 103 -4.46 -8.81 12.20
C ILE A 103 -2.99 -8.82 12.61
N HIS A 104 -2.08 -8.35 11.74
CA HIS A 104 -0.66 -8.18 12.07
C HIS A 104 -0.41 -6.89 12.87
N LEU A 105 -1.11 -5.81 12.52
CA LEU A 105 -1.04 -4.49 13.16
C LEU A 105 -2.46 -4.00 13.52
N PRO A 106 -3.10 -4.59 14.54
CA PRO A 106 -4.52 -4.34 14.86
C PRO A 106 -4.80 -2.91 15.31
N MET A 107 -3.78 -2.15 15.74
CA MET A 107 -3.94 -0.73 16.04
C MET A 107 -4.30 0.12 14.81
N LEU A 108 -4.12 -0.42 13.59
CA LEU A 108 -4.43 0.23 12.32
C LEU A 108 -5.85 -0.09 11.80
N ASP A 109 -6.63 -0.94 12.48
CA ASP A 109 -8.00 -1.24 12.09
C ASP A 109 -8.84 0.06 11.94
N ASN A 110 -9.48 0.23 10.78
CA ASN A 110 -10.28 1.41 10.41
C ASN A 110 -9.50 2.74 10.46
N LYS A 111 -8.19 2.71 10.20
CA LYS A 111 -7.34 3.89 10.20
C LYS A 111 -6.53 4.00 8.91
N ASP A 112 -6.15 5.23 8.64
CA ASP A 112 -5.16 5.55 7.63
C ASP A 112 -3.75 5.30 8.19
N ASN A 113 -2.93 4.56 7.44
CA ASN A 113 -1.49 4.49 7.61
C ASN A 113 -0.83 5.22 6.44
N VAL A 114 0.02 6.20 6.72
CA VAL A 114 0.78 6.91 5.68
C VAL A 114 2.17 6.32 5.61
N LEU A 115 2.53 5.85 4.42
CA LEU A 115 3.82 5.24 4.13
C LEU A 115 4.60 6.18 3.22
N GLU A 116 5.80 6.54 3.64
CA GLU A 116 6.80 7.10 2.75
C GLU A 116 7.45 5.95 1.97
N PHE A 117 7.64 6.13 0.67
CA PHE A 117 8.23 5.14 -0.21
C PHE A 117 9.40 5.69 -1.02
N GLU A 118 10.36 4.82 -1.31
CA GLU A 118 11.42 5.06 -2.28
C GLU A 118 11.48 3.87 -3.26
N MET A 119 11.41 4.16 -4.55
CA MET A 119 11.55 3.16 -5.61
C MET A 119 13.04 3.01 -5.93
N GLY A 120 13.61 1.88 -5.53
CA GLY A 120 15.02 1.57 -5.73
C GLY A 120 15.29 0.78 -7.01
N GLU A 121 16.58 0.52 -7.27
CA GLU A 121 17.02 -0.31 -8.38
C GLU A 121 16.55 -1.77 -8.25
N GLY A 122 16.54 -2.51 -9.37
CA GLY A 122 16.19 -3.94 -9.37
C GLY A 122 14.73 -4.24 -8.97
N GLY A 123 13.84 -3.24 -9.05
CA GLY A 123 12.44 -3.38 -8.68
C GLY A 123 12.20 -3.40 -7.17
N LEU A 124 13.09 -2.80 -6.38
CA LEU A 124 12.91 -2.65 -4.94
C LEU A 124 12.03 -1.44 -4.60
N MET A 125 11.28 -1.57 -3.51
CA MET A 125 10.54 -0.49 -2.88
C MET A 125 10.83 -0.51 -1.38
N HIS A 126 11.37 0.59 -0.86
CA HIS A 126 11.60 0.77 0.56
C HIS A 126 10.44 1.57 1.14
N LEU A 127 9.81 1.05 2.20
CA LEU A 127 8.73 1.71 2.90
C LEU A 127 9.16 2.08 4.31
N LYS A 128 8.67 3.23 4.79
CA LYS A 128 8.69 3.55 6.20
C LYS A 128 7.38 4.19 6.64
N TYR A 129 6.95 3.90 7.86
CA TYR A 129 5.76 4.48 8.46
C TYR A 129 5.90 4.52 9.98
N PHE A 130 5.13 5.38 10.63
CA PHE A 130 5.22 5.63 12.06
C PHE A 130 3.94 5.20 12.77
N ILE A 131 4.08 4.53 13.91
CA ILE A 131 2.97 4.19 14.80
C ILE A 131 3.26 4.78 16.18
N SER A 132 2.39 5.70 16.61
CA SER A 132 2.52 6.39 17.90
C SER A 132 2.05 5.54 19.08
N LYS A 133 1.00 4.73 18.90
CA LYS A 133 0.39 3.94 19.97
C LYS A 133 0.01 2.54 19.52
N ASP A 134 0.09 1.59 20.46
CA ASP A 134 -0.43 0.24 20.26
C ASP A 134 -1.98 0.18 20.36
N LEU A 135 -2.54 -1.03 20.28
CA LEU A 135 -3.98 -1.25 20.35
C LEU A 135 -4.58 -0.83 21.71
N ASN A 136 -3.80 -0.95 22.79
CA ASN A 136 -4.23 -0.65 24.16
C ASN A 136 -4.02 0.83 24.52
N GLY A 137 -3.47 1.63 23.60
CA GLY A 137 -3.20 3.05 23.80
C GLY A 137 -1.87 3.34 24.50
N ASN A 138 -1.03 2.32 24.70
CA ASN A 138 0.33 2.52 25.20
C ASN A 138 1.17 3.23 24.14
N GLU A 139 2.08 4.08 24.58
CA GLU A 139 3.01 4.74 23.66
C GLU A 139 3.97 3.72 23.07
N LEU A 140 4.12 3.79 21.75
CA LEU A 140 5.01 2.98 20.95
C LEU A 140 6.07 3.87 20.30
N ASN A 141 5.62 4.94 19.62
CA ASN A 141 6.46 5.92 18.95
C ASN A 141 7.56 5.27 18.08
N CYS A 142 7.20 4.27 17.29
CA CYS A 142 8.14 3.49 16.48
C CYS A 142 8.02 3.80 14.99
N TRP A 143 9.19 3.91 14.35
CA TRP A 143 9.32 3.84 12.90
C TRP A 143 9.49 2.39 12.48
N TYR A 144 8.67 1.97 11.53
CA TYR A 144 8.75 0.68 10.87
C TYR A 144 9.41 0.85 9.51
N HIS A 145 10.22 -0.12 9.14
CA HIS A 145 10.93 -0.14 7.87
C HIS A 145 10.68 -1.47 7.18
N GLU A 146 10.28 -1.42 5.92
CA GLU A 146 10.05 -2.61 5.11
C GLU A 146 10.78 -2.47 3.78
N THR A 147 11.26 -3.60 3.25
CA THR A 147 11.81 -3.66 1.89
C THR A 147 11.02 -4.68 1.11
N TRP A 148 10.48 -4.24 -0.02
CA TRP A 148 9.63 -5.03 -0.90
C TRP A 148 10.31 -5.15 -2.26
N LYS A 149 10.13 -6.29 -2.93
CA LYS A 149 10.60 -6.51 -4.30
C LYS A 149 9.42 -6.79 -5.21
N ARG A 150 9.39 -6.14 -6.37
CA ARG A 150 8.38 -6.39 -7.40
C ARG A 150 8.49 -7.82 -7.91
N VAL A 151 7.38 -8.54 -7.88
CA VAL A 151 7.26 -9.87 -8.50
C VAL A 151 7.14 -9.69 -10.01
N MET A 152 7.96 -10.43 -10.76
CA MET A 152 8.07 -10.33 -12.22
C MET A 152 7.92 -11.70 -12.87
N MET A 153 7.45 -11.70 -14.11
CA MET A 153 7.45 -12.89 -14.95
C MET A 153 8.90 -13.21 -15.39
N PRO A 154 9.43 -14.41 -15.15
CA PRO A 154 10.73 -14.81 -15.66
C PRO A 154 10.68 -15.06 -17.18
N PRO A 155 11.84 -15.06 -17.89
CA PRO A 155 11.88 -15.31 -19.34
C PRO A 155 11.54 -16.74 -19.74
N ALA A 156 11.62 -17.69 -18.81
CA ALA A 156 11.27 -19.08 -19.02
C ALA A 156 10.62 -19.65 -17.74
N PHE A 157 9.74 -20.65 -17.94
CA PHE A 157 9.14 -21.40 -16.85
C PHE A 157 10.17 -22.43 -16.32
N PRO A 158 10.49 -22.47 -15.01
CA PRO A 158 11.47 -23.42 -14.49
C PRO A 158 11.00 -24.87 -14.64
N GLU A 159 11.88 -25.77 -15.07
CA GLU A 159 11.53 -27.18 -15.35
C GLU A 159 11.19 -27.98 -14.08
N ASP A 160 11.74 -27.59 -12.93
CA ASP A 160 11.65 -28.26 -11.64
C ASP A 160 10.73 -27.55 -10.63
N ILE A 161 9.91 -26.59 -11.09
CA ILE A 161 9.01 -25.84 -10.21
C ILE A 161 7.90 -26.71 -9.64
N VAL A 162 7.72 -26.64 -8.32
CA VAL A 162 6.59 -27.26 -7.61
C VAL A 162 5.45 -26.24 -7.51
N ARG A 163 4.28 -26.56 -8.06
CA ARG A 163 3.08 -25.69 -8.09
C ARG A 163 2.05 -26.06 -7.04
#